data_AF-A0A7H0GQM9-F1
#
_entry.id   AF-A0A7H0GQM9-F1
#
_cell.length_a   1.000
_cell.length_b   1.000
_cell.length_c   1.000
_cell.angle_alpha   90.00
_cell.angle_beta   90.00
_cell.angle_gamma   90.00
#
_symmetry.space_group_name_H-M   'P 1'
#
loop_
_entity.id
_entity.type
_entity.pdbx_description
1 polymer ?
#
loop_
_entity_poly.entity_id
_entity_poly.type
_entity_poly.pdbx_seq_one_letter_code
_entity_poly.pdbx_strand_id
1 'polypeptide(L)'
;MPGSSGWLGDSGGTSKIDGKLMIHAQGAGSNAVNLLGAGTQMTIGADSSLSSTQGPGVLLQGTPTFSAGSGLTVDALDAFVLTAATTTMSLTQTQVTAQDKIWLATGGGATQFNGHAGKYQGSSAVDAGTTLNLTLDTAAQWILTGDSSYTQLSLDSGAIYQVSGANRTVTGLLVNRAGVVDLSGNSPQVSDTFTTVGSYSGGGQIRLDTALGDSSSPTDIFVVNGDVSGVTTLDVRNAGGVGAATTGNGIPVVRVTGMAPAGSFALATGQVTAGSYTYVLNQVGDTWYLQSKALPTESSVTCAPLELNDADNQVSACTIRLSQPAPAQGLTVHLALPQASSRYSTTCTPSMLVPAGATTLNCTITATPNTAVGDGNVVATLAINPPTAAGTYTVAGAPAVITVRDDDQTTPPVSNGNATPVPTLGQWALTLLSLVLAGFAAVRLRRVWAH
;
A
#
# COMPACT_ATOMS: atom_id res chain seq x y z
N MET A 1 2.75 40.68 37.04
CA MET A 1 3.93 40.14 37.76
C MET A 1 4.68 39.25 36.79
N PRO A 2 6.02 39.32 36.68
CA PRO A 2 6.73 38.36 35.86
C PRO A 2 6.78 37.02 36.61
N GLY A 3 6.23 35.97 35.99
CA GLY A 3 6.37 34.55 36.35
C GLY A 3 5.86 34.11 37.73
N SER A 4 4.87 33.22 37.75
CA SER A 4 4.53 32.42 38.93
C SER A 4 4.80 30.93 38.67
N SER A 5 5.21 30.19 39.69
CA SER A 5 5.42 28.74 39.59
C SER A 5 4.30 28.01 40.32
N GLY A 6 3.59 27.11 39.62
CA GLY A 6 2.59 26.25 40.26
C GLY A 6 3.22 25.30 41.29
N TRP A 7 4.40 24.77 40.96
CA TRP A 7 5.31 24.09 41.88
C TRP A 7 6.72 24.67 41.77
N LEU A 8 7.34 24.97 42.91
CA LEU A 8 8.72 25.39 43.00
C LEU A 8 9.50 24.42 43.89
N GLY A 9 10.52 23.78 43.32
CA GLY A 9 11.56 23.07 44.07
C GLY A 9 12.87 23.83 43.96
N ASP A 10 13.60 23.97 45.06
CA ASP A 10 14.89 24.66 45.08
C ASP A 10 15.80 24.05 46.16
N SER A 11 17.10 24.28 46.05
CA SER A 11 18.10 24.04 47.10
C SER A 11 18.15 22.61 47.63
N GLY A 12 17.97 21.61 46.76
CA GLY A 12 18.07 20.19 47.14
C GLY A 12 16.76 19.59 47.68
N GLY A 13 15.64 20.31 47.58
CA GLY A 13 14.34 19.83 48.02
C GLY A 13 13.88 18.59 47.27
N THR A 14 13.24 17.64 47.97
CA THR A 14 12.63 16.44 47.37
C THR A 14 11.11 16.51 47.48
N SER A 15 10.43 16.32 46.35
CA SER A 15 8.97 16.33 46.24
C SER A 15 8.50 15.00 45.64
N LYS A 16 7.63 14.28 46.34
CA LYS A 16 7.06 13.03 45.86
C LYS A 16 5.54 13.06 45.99
N ILE A 17 4.85 12.88 44.87
CA ILE A 17 3.40 12.80 44.80
C ILE A 17 3.07 11.47 44.14
N ASP A 18 2.61 10.49 44.93
CA ASP A 18 2.31 9.15 44.42
C ASP A 18 1.02 9.10 43.58
N GLY A 19 0.12 10.06 43.80
CA GLY A 19 -1.12 10.22 43.03
C GLY A 19 -0.95 11.11 41.80
N LYS A 20 -2.06 11.28 41.07
CA LYS A 20 -2.15 12.23 39.95
C LYS A 20 -1.97 13.67 40.46
N LEU A 21 -1.04 14.41 39.85
CA LEU A 21 -0.89 15.85 40.03
C LEU A 21 -1.50 16.59 38.83
N MET A 22 -2.24 17.67 39.07
CA MET A 22 -2.69 18.59 38.03
C MET A 22 -2.26 20.00 38.39
N ILE A 23 -1.51 20.65 37.49
CA ILE A 23 -1.12 22.06 37.62
C ILE A 23 -1.50 22.79 36.33
N HIS A 24 -2.14 23.94 36.49
CA HIS A 24 -2.39 24.88 35.42
C HIS A 24 -1.85 26.26 35.80
N ALA A 25 -0.84 26.72 35.07
CA ALA A 25 -0.22 28.02 35.25
C ALA A 25 -0.74 29.00 34.17
N GLN A 26 -0.99 30.24 34.59
CA GLN A 26 -1.42 31.31 33.69
C GLN A 26 -0.53 32.56 33.84
N GLY A 27 -0.42 33.32 32.75
CA GLY A 27 0.37 34.54 32.69
C GLY A 27 1.76 34.33 32.10
N ALA A 28 2.30 35.39 31.50
CA ALA A 28 3.59 35.37 30.84
C ALA A 28 4.72 34.97 31.80
N GLY A 29 5.50 33.98 31.38
CA GLY A 29 6.61 33.43 32.17
C GLY A 29 6.18 32.58 33.36
N SER A 30 4.89 32.34 33.57
CA SER A 30 4.43 31.39 34.59
C SER A 30 4.69 29.96 34.14
N ASN A 31 5.07 29.10 35.06
CA ASN A 31 5.41 27.71 34.78
C ASN A 31 4.57 26.76 35.63
N ALA A 32 4.29 25.55 35.12
CA ALA A 32 3.62 24.55 35.94
C ALA A 32 4.57 24.01 37.00
N VAL A 33 5.78 23.60 36.60
CA VAL A 33 6.84 23.12 37.51
C VAL A 33 8.13 23.89 37.25
N ASN A 34 8.79 24.36 38.30
CA ASN A 34 10.13 24.95 38.27
C ASN A 34 11.01 24.26 39.30
N LEU A 35 12.08 23.59 38.84
CA LEU A 35 13.06 22.92 39.69
C LEU A 35 14.43 23.57 39.51
N LEU A 36 14.95 24.11 40.61
CA LEU A 36 16.17 24.89 40.66
C LEU A 36 17.25 24.19 41.46
N GLY A 37 18.48 24.32 41.00
CA GLY A 37 19.67 23.97 41.78
C GLY A 37 19.97 22.48 41.84
N ALA A 38 21.11 22.17 42.45
CA ALA A 38 21.62 20.81 42.52
C ALA A 38 20.85 19.97 43.53
N GLY A 39 20.53 18.73 43.15
CA GLY A 39 19.90 17.75 44.04
C GLY A 39 18.41 17.97 44.29
N THR A 40 17.78 18.96 43.64
CA THR A 40 16.33 19.14 43.70
C THR A 40 15.65 18.02 42.91
N GLN A 41 14.66 17.36 43.50
CA GLN A 41 13.99 16.20 42.92
C GLN A 41 12.47 16.35 42.96
N MET A 42 11.82 15.99 41.86
CA MET A 42 10.37 15.85 41.81
C MET A 42 9.98 14.54 41.15
N THR A 43 9.10 13.78 41.81
CA THR A 43 8.44 12.59 41.28
C THR A 43 6.94 12.79 41.37
N ILE A 44 6.23 12.62 40.25
CA ILE A 44 4.76 12.69 40.19
C ILE A 44 4.15 11.38 39.69
N GLY A 45 2.93 11.08 40.13
CA GLY A 45 2.23 9.86 39.77
C GLY A 45 1.79 9.81 38.31
N ALA A 46 1.27 8.65 37.91
CA ALA A 46 0.74 8.42 36.56
C ALA A 46 -0.39 9.40 36.21
N ASP A 47 -0.57 9.64 34.91
CA ASP A 47 -1.63 10.48 34.34
C ASP A 47 -1.68 11.92 34.86
N SER A 48 -0.55 12.40 35.42
CA SER A 48 -0.38 13.78 35.86
C SER A 48 -0.47 14.73 34.66
N SER A 49 -0.92 15.96 34.91
CA SER A 49 -1.08 17.00 33.88
C SER A 49 -0.41 18.29 34.33
N LEU A 50 0.50 18.78 33.51
CA LEU A 50 1.23 20.02 33.73
C LEU A 50 0.94 20.95 32.57
N SER A 51 0.35 22.11 32.82
CA SER A 51 0.01 23.05 31.76
C SER A 51 0.39 24.49 32.06
N SER A 52 0.80 25.22 31.04
CA SER A 52 1.05 26.67 31.12
C SER A 52 0.67 27.38 29.82
N THR A 53 -0.23 28.35 29.89
CA THR A 53 -0.73 29.01 28.66
C THR A 53 0.32 29.87 27.94
N GLN A 54 1.26 30.46 28.68
CA GLN A 54 2.19 31.50 28.17
C GLN A 54 3.62 31.34 28.72
N GLY A 55 3.97 30.14 29.18
CA GLY A 55 5.28 29.86 29.72
C GLY A 55 5.58 28.36 29.78
N PRO A 56 6.62 27.96 30.52
CA PRO A 56 7.08 26.59 30.55
C PRO A 56 6.08 25.62 31.19
N GLY A 57 5.97 24.40 30.65
CA GLY A 57 5.37 23.29 31.39
C GLY A 57 6.26 22.91 32.57
N VAL A 58 7.49 22.51 32.25
CA VAL A 58 8.53 22.17 33.20
C VAL A 58 9.78 23.01 32.89
N LEU A 59 10.24 23.77 33.88
CA LEU A 59 11.50 24.49 33.85
C LEU A 59 12.50 23.80 34.78
N LEU A 60 13.67 23.44 34.25
CA LEU A 60 14.77 22.83 34.98
C LEU A 60 16.02 23.70 34.89
N GLN A 61 16.65 23.99 36.02
CA GLN A 61 17.89 24.78 36.07
C GLN A 61 18.95 24.13 36.98
N GLY A 62 20.18 23.98 36.49
CA GLY A 62 21.27 23.33 37.24
C GLY A 62 21.25 21.80 37.11
N THR A 63 21.19 21.04 38.21
CA THR A 63 21.16 19.56 38.17
C THR A 63 19.94 18.97 38.87
N PRO A 64 18.70 19.40 38.53
CA PRO A 64 17.49 18.82 39.12
C PRO A 64 17.17 17.46 38.46
N THR A 65 16.36 16.66 39.15
CA THR A 65 15.73 15.46 38.58
C THR A 65 14.22 15.62 38.56
N PHE A 66 13.62 15.29 37.42
CA PHE A 66 12.18 15.25 37.24
C PHE A 66 11.80 13.87 36.70
N SER A 67 10.82 13.24 37.34
CA SER A 67 10.26 11.97 36.90
C SER A 67 8.75 11.98 37.06
N ALA A 68 8.08 11.22 36.19
CA ALA A 68 6.65 11.03 36.24
C ALA A 68 6.30 9.56 35.99
N GLY A 69 5.19 9.11 36.55
CA GLY A 69 4.55 7.87 36.11
C GLY A 69 4.12 7.95 34.64
N SER A 70 3.69 6.82 34.09
CA SER A 70 3.21 6.75 32.71
C SER A 70 2.04 7.72 32.46
N GLY A 71 1.90 8.22 31.22
CA GLY A 71 0.73 9.02 30.85
C GLY A 71 0.82 10.50 31.22
N LEU A 72 1.99 11.02 31.62
CA LEU A 72 2.18 12.45 31.84
C LEU A 72 1.69 13.25 30.62
N THR A 73 0.84 14.25 30.86
CA THR A 73 0.42 15.21 29.83
C THR A 73 1.07 16.56 30.09
N VAL A 74 1.70 17.16 29.08
CA VAL A 74 2.25 18.52 29.12
C VAL A 74 1.64 19.36 28.00
N ASP A 75 0.98 20.45 28.35
CA ASP A 75 0.41 21.43 27.40
C ASP A 75 0.93 22.82 27.74
N ALA A 76 1.85 23.33 26.95
CA ALA A 76 2.57 24.56 27.28
C ALA A 76 3.00 25.39 26.07
N LEU A 77 3.44 26.64 26.30
CA LEU A 77 4.19 27.38 25.28
C LEU A 77 5.45 26.59 24.90
N ASP A 78 6.31 26.39 25.91
CA ASP A 78 7.46 25.49 25.84
C ASP A 78 7.27 24.36 26.86
N ALA A 79 7.33 23.10 26.44
CA ALA A 79 7.01 21.99 27.33
C ALA A 79 8.11 21.73 28.37
N PHE A 80 9.35 21.58 27.92
CA PHE A 80 10.53 21.39 28.76
C PHE A 80 11.58 22.46 28.44
N VAL A 81 11.78 23.37 29.38
CA VAL A 81 12.84 24.40 29.31
C VAL A 81 13.99 23.97 30.22
N LEU A 82 15.19 23.89 29.64
CA LEU A 82 16.39 23.31 30.23
C LEU A 82 17.49 24.39 30.24
N THR A 83 17.58 25.16 31.32
CA THR A 83 18.50 26.31 31.40
C THR A 83 19.73 25.97 32.24
N ALA A 84 20.89 25.86 31.58
CA ALA A 84 22.11 25.31 32.19
C ALA A 84 21.86 23.96 32.89
N ALA A 85 20.90 23.19 32.37
CA ALA A 85 20.43 21.96 32.98
C ALA A 85 21.31 20.78 32.57
N THR A 86 21.82 20.04 33.56
CA THR A 86 22.51 18.77 33.36
C THR A 86 21.74 17.67 34.05
N THR A 87 20.96 16.93 33.28
CA THR A 87 19.98 15.98 33.79
C THR A 87 19.67 14.87 32.79
N THR A 88 19.10 13.77 33.29
CA THR A 88 18.51 12.72 32.46
C THR A 88 17.03 12.60 32.82
N MET A 89 16.16 12.75 31.82
CA MET A 89 14.72 12.54 31.97
C MET A 89 14.31 11.33 31.15
N SER A 90 13.60 10.39 31.78
CA SER A 90 13.03 9.23 31.10
C SER A 90 11.54 9.18 31.38
N LEU A 91 10.74 9.31 30.33
CA LEU A 91 9.29 9.44 30.43
C LEU A 91 8.61 8.38 29.56
N THR A 92 7.52 7.81 30.08
CA THR A 92 6.79 6.71 29.42
C THR A 92 5.38 7.14 29.07
N GLN A 93 4.94 6.87 27.84
CA GLN A 93 3.59 7.21 27.34
C GLN A 93 3.21 8.68 27.56
N THR A 94 4.19 9.58 27.48
CA THR A 94 3.96 11.01 27.70
C THR A 94 3.32 11.64 26.47
N GLN A 95 2.34 12.50 26.71
CA GLN A 95 1.67 13.30 25.69
C GLN A 95 2.09 14.75 25.87
N VAL A 96 2.80 15.30 24.89
CA VAL A 96 3.20 16.71 24.88
C VAL A 96 2.58 17.43 23.69
N THR A 97 1.97 18.56 23.97
CA THR A 97 1.59 19.57 22.99
C THR A 97 2.27 20.87 23.38
N ALA A 98 3.31 21.24 22.62
CA ALA A 98 3.98 22.52 22.76
C ALA A 98 3.50 23.48 21.67
N GLN A 99 3.19 24.72 22.04
CA GLN A 99 2.85 25.76 21.07
C GLN A 99 4.10 26.23 20.30
N ASP A 100 5.29 26.15 20.92
CA ASP A 100 6.57 26.46 20.30
C ASP A 100 7.58 25.31 20.44
N LYS A 101 8.23 25.15 21.60
CA LYS A 101 9.30 24.15 21.79
C LYS A 101 8.88 23.02 22.74
N ILE A 102 9.04 21.78 22.31
CA ILE A 102 9.00 20.62 23.20
C ILE A 102 10.20 20.67 24.14
N TRP A 103 11.39 20.84 23.57
CA TRP A 103 12.65 20.94 24.29
C TRP A 103 13.36 22.23 23.90
N LEU A 104 13.58 23.11 24.87
CA LEU A 104 14.36 24.33 24.75
C LEU A 104 15.55 24.26 25.69
N ALA A 105 16.75 23.96 25.15
CA ALA A 105 17.97 23.79 25.92
C ALA A 105 18.92 24.98 25.73
N THR A 106 19.26 25.65 26.82
CA THR A 106 20.05 26.89 26.83
C THR A 106 21.13 26.85 27.93
N GLY A 107 22.07 27.80 27.89
CA GLY A 107 22.96 28.07 29.02
C GLY A 107 24.06 27.04 29.32
N GLY A 108 24.43 26.19 28.35
CA GLY A 108 25.61 25.32 28.43
C GLY A 108 25.45 24.05 29.26
N GLY A 109 24.21 23.65 29.58
CA GLY A 109 23.91 22.39 30.25
C GLY A 109 24.06 21.15 29.33
N ALA A 110 23.94 19.96 29.91
CA ALA A 110 23.92 18.70 29.17
C ALA A 110 22.73 17.82 29.55
N THR A 111 21.70 17.81 28.71
CA THR A 111 20.47 17.05 28.96
C THR A 111 20.37 15.82 28.07
N GLN A 112 20.02 14.68 28.67
CA GLN A 112 19.52 13.49 27.99
C GLN A 112 18.01 13.37 28.22
N PHE A 113 17.25 13.22 27.15
CA PHE A 113 15.82 12.93 27.22
C PHE A 113 15.52 11.58 26.54
N ASN A 114 14.82 10.70 27.25
CA ASN A 114 14.38 9.40 26.76
C ASN A 114 12.85 9.34 26.78
N GLY A 115 12.23 9.24 25.60
CA GLY A 115 10.80 9.04 25.45
C GLY A 115 10.49 7.61 25.05
N HIS A 116 9.78 6.88 25.93
CA HIS A 116 9.32 5.51 25.70
C HIS A 116 7.83 5.53 25.38
N ALA A 117 7.45 5.23 24.14
CA ALA A 117 6.11 5.48 23.63
C ALA A 117 5.69 6.96 23.79
N GLY A 118 4.39 7.25 23.65
CA GLY A 118 3.85 8.60 23.78
C GLY A 118 3.94 9.42 22.49
N LYS A 119 3.51 10.67 22.60
CA LYS A 119 3.35 11.61 21.48
C LYS A 119 3.87 12.98 21.87
N TYR A 120 4.75 13.53 21.07
CA TYR A 120 5.43 14.79 21.28
C TYR A 120 5.15 15.70 20.07
N GLN A 121 4.36 16.75 20.24
CA GLN A 121 4.06 17.70 19.16
C GLN A 121 4.70 19.05 19.46
N GLY A 122 5.51 19.55 18.52
CA GLY A 122 6.28 20.78 18.67
C GLY A 122 7.63 20.73 17.94
N SER A 123 8.46 21.73 18.17
CA SER A 123 9.85 21.80 17.68
C SER A 123 10.87 21.71 18.82
N SER A 124 12.17 21.65 18.53
CA SER A 124 13.24 21.72 19.54
C SER A 124 14.23 22.84 19.23
N ALA A 125 14.92 23.33 20.25
CA ALA A 125 16.02 24.25 20.08
C ALA A 125 17.11 23.98 21.12
N VAL A 126 18.37 24.05 20.68
CA VAL A 126 19.55 23.99 21.52
C VAL A 126 20.49 25.14 21.19
N ASP A 127 20.93 25.88 22.21
CA ASP A 127 21.93 26.93 22.06
C ASP A 127 23.31 26.36 21.76
N ALA A 128 24.14 27.16 21.09
CA ALA A 128 25.55 26.85 20.92
C ALA A 128 26.24 26.58 22.29
N GLY A 129 27.03 25.51 22.36
CA GLY A 129 27.69 25.08 23.60
C GLY A 129 26.80 24.34 24.59
N THR A 130 25.50 24.15 24.31
CA THR A 130 24.58 23.32 25.10
C THR A 130 24.44 21.94 24.47
N THR A 131 24.26 20.90 25.29
CA THR A 131 24.00 19.52 24.82
C THR A 131 22.55 19.13 25.05
N LEU A 132 21.89 18.70 23.96
CA LEU A 132 20.55 18.12 23.97
C LEU A 132 20.58 16.80 23.20
N ASN A 133 20.62 15.69 23.93
CA ASN A 133 20.52 14.35 23.37
C ASN A 133 19.11 13.80 23.59
N LEU A 134 18.48 13.36 22.51
CA LEU A 134 17.12 12.86 22.49
C LEU A 134 17.15 11.39 22.07
N THR A 135 16.38 10.54 22.74
CA THR A 135 16.14 9.16 22.34
C THR A 135 14.65 8.89 22.39
N LEU A 136 14.10 8.43 21.28
CA LEU A 136 12.70 8.02 21.16
C LEU A 136 12.66 6.54 20.81
N ASP A 137 11.89 5.76 21.56
CA ASP A 137 11.72 4.33 21.34
C ASP A 137 10.29 3.85 21.64
N THR A 138 10.07 2.54 21.49
CA THR A 138 8.80 1.87 21.83
C THR A 138 7.61 2.55 21.14
N ALA A 139 7.76 2.80 19.84
CA ALA A 139 6.79 3.52 19.00
C ALA A 139 6.42 4.95 19.48
N ALA A 140 7.30 5.62 20.23
CA ALA A 140 7.18 7.05 20.52
C ALA A 140 7.07 7.86 19.23
N GLN A 141 6.20 8.87 19.21
CA GLN A 141 5.96 9.69 18.03
C GLN A 141 6.34 11.15 18.30
N TRP A 142 7.23 11.70 17.49
CA TRP A 142 7.46 13.14 17.44
C TRP A 142 6.84 13.71 16.17
N ILE A 143 5.85 14.58 16.33
CA ILE A 143 5.24 15.38 15.26
C ILE A 143 5.91 16.76 15.22
N LEU A 144 6.70 16.98 14.17
CA LEU A 144 7.46 18.20 13.99
C LEU A 144 6.56 19.34 13.50
N THR A 145 6.53 20.45 14.21
CA THR A 145 5.73 21.64 13.84
C THR A 145 6.57 22.79 13.29
N GLY A 146 7.88 22.73 13.44
CA GLY A 146 8.85 23.78 13.10
C GLY A 146 10.25 23.21 12.88
N ASP A 147 11.13 24.01 12.29
CA ASP A 147 12.55 23.69 12.24
C ASP A 147 13.09 23.43 13.65
N SER A 148 14.08 22.54 13.76
CA SER A 148 14.55 22.09 15.07
C SER A 148 16.07 21.98 15.17
N SER A 149 16.60 22.10 16.38
CA SER A 149 18.00 21.78 16.66
C SER A 149 18.15 20.91 17.91
N TYR A 150 19.14 20.02 17.85
CA TYR A 150 19.55 19.13 18.92
C TYR A 150 21.03 18.75 18.72
N THR A 151 21.67 18.19 19.74
CA THR A 151 23.00 17.60 19.57
C THR A 151 22.89 16.26 18.85
N GLN A 152 21.99 15.40 19.34
CA GLN A 152 21.67 14.12 18.72
C GLN A 152 20.20 13.76 18.92
N LEU A 153 19.58 13.21 17.88
CA LEU A 153 18.30 12.49 17.96
C LEU A 153 18.54 11.02 17.59
N SER A 154 18.20 10.10 18.48
CA SER A 154 18.19 8.66 18.22
C SER A 154 16.75 8.14 18.10
N LEU A 155 16.45 7.43 17.02
CA LEU A 155 15.17 6.76 16.76
C LEU A 155 15.37 5.24 16.82
N ASP A 156 14.72 4.61 17.79
CA ASP A 156 14.84 3.19 18.13
C ASP A 156 13.47 2.51 18.17
N SER A 157 13.43 1.18 18.14
CA SER A 157 12.24 0.34 18.41
C SER A 157 10.91 0.87 17.83
N GLY A 158 10.90 1.20 16.53
CA GLY A 158 9.71 1.66 15.82
C GLY A 158 9.25 3.09 16.11
N ALA A 159 10.08 3.92 16.76
CA ALA A 159 9.79 5.34 16.94
C ALA A 159 9.52 6.03 15.61
N ILE A 160 8.58 6.97 15.60
CA ILE A 160 8.14 7.68 14.40
C ILE A 160 8.47 9.16 14.55
N TYR A 161 9.27 9.67 13.61
CA TYR A 161 9.53 11.10 13.47
C TYR A 161 8.75 11.64 12.27
N GLN A 162 7.59 12.25 12.52
CA GLN A 162 6.71 12.78 11.51
C GLN A 162 7.14 14.20 11.14
N VAL A 163 7.56 14.36 9.88
CA VAL A 163 8.11 15.60 9.33
C VAL A 163 7.33 16.11 8.10
N SER A 164 6.24 15.43 7.75
CA SER A 164 5.32 15.71 6.63
C SER A 164 4.61 17.07 6.71
N GLY A 165 4.15 17.57 5.57
CA GLY A 165 3.20 18.69 5.44
C GLY A 165 3.85 20.08 5.34
N ALA A 166 5.18 20.16 5.32
CA ALA A 166 5.95 21.36 5.03
C ALA A 166 7.43 21.00 4.81
N ASN A 167 8.18 21.93 4.21
CA ASN A 167 9.64 21.84 4.25
C ASN A 167 10.14 22.05 5.68
N ARG A 168 11.05 21.17 6.13
CA ARG A 168 11.60 21.17 7.48
C ARG A 168 13.11 21.06 7.45
N THR A 169 13.77 21.85 8.28
CA THR A 169 15.21 21.76 8.52
C THR A 169 15.48 21.38 9.97
N VAL A 170 16.34 20.39 10.18
CA VAL A 170 16.83 20.01 11.50
C VAL A 170 18.34 20.13 11.55
N THR A 171 18.88 20.62 12.66
CA THR A 171 20.33 20.73 12.87
C THR A 171 20.77 19.80 13.98
N GLY A 172 21.76 18.95 13.70
CA GLY A 172 22.29 17.96 14.65
C GLY A 172 22.54 16.60 14.02
N LEU A 173 23.07 15.67 14.81
CA LEU A 173 23.25 14.29 14.39
C LEU A 173 21.91 13.53 14.47
N LEU A 174 21.41 13.03 13.34
CA LEU A 174 20.23 12.16 13.30
C LEU A 174 20.67 10.69 13.19
N VAL A 175 20.33 9.87 14.17
CA VAL A 175 20.60 8.43 14.22
C VAL A 175 19.29 7.67 14.16
N ASN A 176 18.97 7.09 13.00
CA ASN A 176 17.80 6.26 12.83
C ASN A 176 18.20 4.78 12.85
N ARG A 177 18.23 4.17 14.05
CA ARG A 177 18.68 2.78 14.22
C ARG A 177 17.60 1.76 13.85
N ALA A 178 16.36 2.03 14.24
CA ALA A 178 15.22 1.14 14.02
C ALA A 178 13.87 1.89 14.03
N GLY A 179 13.88 3.19 13.73
CA GLY A 179 12.69 4.02 13.65
C GLY A 179 12.25 4.31 12.21
N VAL A 180 11.30 5.23 12.10
CA VAL A 180 10.74 5.71 10.84
C VAL A 180 10.80 7.24 10.83
N VAL A 181 11.44 7.81 9.81
CA VAL A 181 11.25 9.22 9.46
C VAL A 181 10.14 9.29 8.41
N ASP A 182 9.06 10.01 8.69
CA ASP A 182 7.84 9.98 7.87
C ASP A 182 7.57 11.35 7.24
N LEU A 183 7.88 11.48 5.94
CA LEU A 183 7.49 12.63 5.12
C LEU A 183 6.12 12.43 4.49
N SER A 184 5.66 11.19 4.34
CA SER A 184 4.41 10.86 3.65
C SER A 184 3.17 11.27 4.45
N GLY A 185 3.22 11.22 5.77
CA GLY A 185 2.06 11.54 6.62
C GLY A 185 0.81 10.70 6.31
N ASN A 186 -0.37 11.20 6.70
CA ASN A 186 -1.62 10.43 6.65
C ASN A 186 -2.30 10.39 5.27
N SER A 187 -1.99 11.34 4.40
CA SER A 187 -2.60 11.48 3.07
C SER A 187 -1.51 11.75 2.04
N PRO A 188 -1.55 11.14 0.84
CA PRO A 188 -0.52 11.35 -0.17
C PRO A 188 -0.39 12.83 -0.53
N GLN A 189 0.77 13.41 -0.24
CA GLN A 189 1.16 14.78 -0.60
C GLN A 189 2.60 14.72 -1.07
N VAL A 190 2.94 15.44 -2.13
CA VAL A 190 4.28 15.41 -2.73
C VAL A 190 4.94 16.77 -2.60
N SER A 191 6.26 16.80 -2.72
CA SER A 191 7.11 18.00 -2.74
C SER A 191 7.51 18.52 -1.36
N ASP A 192 7.33 17.72 -0.31
CA ASP A 192 7.91 18.02 0.99
C ASP A 192 9.42 17.76 0.95
N THR A 193 10.21 18.68 1.50
CA THR A 193 11.66 18.51 1.65
C THR A 193 12.04 18.46 3.12
N PHE A 194 12.61 17.34 3.56
CA PHE A 194 13.21 17.22 4.88
C PHE A 194 14.73 17.34 4.78
N THR A 195 15.31 18.36 5.41
CA THR A 195 16.75 18.63 5.40
C THR A 195 17.37 18.40 6.78
N THR A 196 18.40 17.57 6.85
CA THR A 196 19.25 17.44 8.05
C THR A 196 20.57 18.18 7.84
N VAL A 197 20.82 19.22 8.61
CA VAL A 197 22.09 19.94 8.73
C VAL A 197 22.95 19.23 9.77
N GLY A 198 23.86 18.38 9.30
CA GLY A 198 24.60 17.44 10.12
C GLY A 198 24.57 16.04 9.51
N SER A 199 25.38 15.14 10.07
CA SER A 199 25.46 13.77 9.59
C SER A 199 24.20 12.97 9.94
N TYR A 200 23.92 11.96 9.11
CA TYR A 200 22.83 11.01 9.28
C TYR A 200 23.38 9.59 9.39
N SER A 201 22.89 8.84 10.38
CA SER A 201 23.23 7.42 10.55
C SER A 201 21.98 6.57 10.37
N GLY A 202 21.99 5.75 9.32
CA GLY A 202 20.90 4.88 8.90
C GLY A 202 20.89 3.50 9.58
N GLY A 203 19.73 2.87 9.53
CA GLY A 203 19.41 1.58 10.13
C GLY A 203 17.89 1.32 10.12
N GLY A 204 17.10 2.39 10.15
CA GLY A 204 15.64 2.37 10.03
C GLY A 204 15.10 2.69 8.62
N GLN A 205 13.88 3.23 8.60
CA GLN A 205 13.12 3.52 7.38
C GLN A 205 12.90 5.03 7.21
N ILE A 206 12.81 5.48 5.94
CA ILE A 206 12.25 6.77 5.55
C ILE A 206 11.04 6.51 4.66
N ARG A 207 9.91 7.16 4.95
CA ARG A 207 8.70 7.12 4.12
C ARG A 207 8.56 8.40 3.32
N LEU A 208 8.30 8.25 2.02
CA LEU A 208 8.24 9.33 1.04
C LEU A 208 7.01 9.14 0.15
N ASP A 209 6.38 10.23 -0.27
CA ASP A 209 5.42 10.21 -1.36
C ASP A 209 6.07 10.58 -2.68
N THR A 210 5.73 9.85 -3.74
CA THR A 210 6.12 10.18 -5.11
C THR A 210 4.94 9.97 -6.05
N ALA A 211 4.64 10.94 -6.91
CA ALA A 211 3.72 10.73 -8.02
C ALA A 211 4.44 9.95 -9.13
N LEU A 212 4.56 8.62 -9.01
CA LEU A 212 5.37 7.78 -9.90
C LEU A 212 5.01 8.01 -11.39
N GLY A 213 5.92 8.63 -12.13
CA GLY A 213 5.74 9.06 -13.52
C GLY A 213 7.09 9.26 -14.23
N ASP A 214 7.22 10.33 -15.02
CA ASP A 214 8.46 10.66 -15.72
C ASP A 214 9.47 11.40 -14.81
N SER A 215 10.62 11.81 -15.33
CA SER A 215 11.69 12.45 -14.54
C SER A 215 11.33 13.82 -13.97
N SER A 216 10.21 14.42 -14.36
CA SER A 216 9.70 15.69 -13.80
C SER A 216 8.67 15.48 -12.70
N SER A 217 8.38 14.22 -12.33
CA SER A 217 7.37 13.88 -11.35
C SER A 217 7.63 14.54 -10.00
N PRO A 218 6.60 15.14 -9.38
CA PRO A 218 6.72 15.69 -8.04
C PRO A 218 6.89 14.56 -7.02
N THR A 219 7.74 14.80 -6.03
CA THR A 219 8.16 13.83 -5.04
C THR A 219 8.62 14.53 -3.78
N ASP A 220 8.49 13.86 -2.65
CA ASP A 220 9.23 14.24 -1.45
C ASP A 220 10.72 13.98 -1.63
N ILE A 221 11.53 14.77 -0.93
CA ILE A 221 13.00 14.69 -0.98
C ILE A 221 13.58 14.70 0.43
N PHE A 222 14.42 13.72 0.73
CA PHE A 222 15.28 13.74 1.91
C PHE A 222 16.66 14.31 1.56
N VAL A 223 17.10 15.35 2.28
CA VAL A 223 18.38 16.03 2.06
C VAL A 223 19.27 15.90 3.29
N VAL A 224 20.51 15.44 3.10
CA VAL A 224 21.53 15.38 4.15
C VAL A 224 22.68 16.31 3.83
N ASN A 225 22.85 17.36 4.63
CA ASN A 225 23.96 18.30 4.57
C ASN A 225 25.09 17.86 5.53
N GLY A 226 25.58 16.64 5.32
CA GLY A 226 26.57 15.97 6.16
C GLY A 226 26.88 14.57 5.64
N ASP A 227 27.65 13.79 6.40
CA ASP A 227 28.00 12.42 6.01
C ASP A 227 26.87 11.44 6.33
N VAL A 228 26.78 10.38 5.53
CA VAL A 228 25.84 9.27 5.75
C VAL A 228 26.60 7.99 6.10
N SER A 229 26.10 7.29 7.12
CA SER A 229 26.57 5.96 7.53
C SER A 229 25.40 4.99 7.66
N GLY A 230 25.66 3.68 7.69
CA GLY A 230 24.60 2.66 7.79
C GLY A 230 23.78 2.53 6.51
N VAL A 231 22.68 1.77 6.59
CA VAL A 231 21.77 1.51 5.46
C VAL A 231 20.36 1.91 5.85
N THR A 232 19.71 2.72 5.03
CA THR A 232 18.33 3.18 5.23
C THR A 232 17.42 2.58 4.18
N THR A 233 16.27 2.08 4.61
CA THR A 233 15.22 1.63 3.67
C THR A 233 14.30 2.79 3.30
N LEU A 234 14.01 2.94 2.02
CA LEU A 234 13.07 3.92 1.49
C LEU A 234 11.76 3.21 1.18
N ASP A 235 10.67 3.63 1.82
CA ASP A 235 9.32 3.21 1.52
C ASP A 235 8.62 4.32 0.73
N VAL A 236 8.43 4.08 -0.57
CA VAL A 236 7.88 5.07 -1.49
C VAL A 236 6.41 4.75 -1.72
N ARG A 237 5.53 5.63 -1.24
CA ARG A 237 4.10 5.56 -1.48
C ARG A 237 3.75 6.29 -2.77
N ASN A 238 3.04 5.60 -3.67
CA ASN A 238 2.62 6.21 -4.93
C ASN A 238 1.46 7.19 -4.69
N ALA A 239 1.72 8.49 -4.89
CA ALA A 239 0.76 9.57 -4.71
C ALA A 239 -0.05 9.84 -6.00
N GLY A 240 -0.71 8.80 -6.54
CA GLY A 240 -1.57 8.92 -7.73
C GLY A 240 -0.83 8.94 -9.07
N GLY A 241 0.45 8.59 -9.10
CA GLY A 241 1.22 8.44 -10.33
C GLY A 241 0.74 7.25 -11.17
N VAL A 242 0.67 7.44 -12.49
CA VAL A 242 0.20 6.43 -13.46
C VAL A 242 1.33 5.59 -14.06
N GLY A 243 2.59 5.91 -13.74
CA GLY A 243 3.77 5.33 -14.36
C GLY A 243 4.12 5.95 -15.72
N ALA A 244 5.39 6.22 -15.95
CA ALA A 244 5.93 6.64 -17.24
C ALA A 244 7.43 6.35 -17.32
N ALA A 245 7.98 6.43 -18.53
CA ALA A 245 9.41 6.31 -18.74
C ALA A 245 10.16 7.53 -18.18
N THR A 246 11.13 7.29 -17.30
CA THR A 246 12.11 8.29 -16.88
C THR A 246 13.20 8.45 -17.94
N THR A 247 13.66 9.68 -18.15
CA THR A 247 14.82 10.04 -18.97
C THR A 247 15.91 10.70 -18.10
N GLY A 248 17.15 10.77 -18.59
CA GLY A 248 18.26 11.32 -17.80
C GLY A 248 18.50 10.52 -16.51
N ASN A 249 18.57 11.21 -15.36
CA ASN A 249 18.86 10.56 -14.08
C ASN A 249 17.64 9.91 -13.40
N GLY A 250 16.41 10.34 -13.71
CA GLY A 250 15.18 9.86 -13.06
C GLY A 250 14.56 10.86 -12.07
N ILE A 251 13.72 10.36 -11.16
CA ILE A 251 13.01 11.17 -10.15
C ILE A 251 13.86 11.23 -8.86
N PRO A 252 14.33 12.39 -8.39
CA PRO A 252 15.23 12.50 -7.24
C PRO A 252 14.49 12.32 -5.91
N VAL A 253 14.95 11.43 -5.04
CA VAL A 253 14.30 11.15 -3.74
C VAL A 253 15.19 11.36 -2.52
N VAL A 254 16.51 11.27 -2.69
CA VAL A 254 17.48 11.54 -1.63
C VAL A 254 18.66 12.31 -2.21
N ARG A 255 19.15 13.32 -1.50
CA ARG A 255 20.38 14.05 -1.84
C ARG A 255 21.29 14.15 -0.63
N VAL A 256 22.59 13.92 -0.81
CA VAL A 256 23.58 13.96 0.26
C VAL A 256 24.78 14.79 -0.17
N THR A 257 25.07 15.90 0.50
CA THR A 257 26.22 16.73 0.13
C THR A 257 27.56 16.26 0.72
N GLY A 258 27.53 15.41 1.76
CA GLY A 258 28.72 14.80 2.35
C GLY A 258 29.05 13.43 1.75
N MET A 259 29.87 12.64 2.45
CA MET A 259 30.23 11.29 2.02
C MET A 259 29.07 10.32 2.25
N ALA A 260 28.73 9.53 1.23
CA ALA A 260 27.72 8.48 1.33
C ALA A 260 28.07 7.27 0.44
N PRO A 261 28.31 6.08 1.04
CA PRO A 261 28.48 4.85 0.28
C PRO A 261 27.28 4.53 -0.63
N ALA A 262 27.50 3.82 -1.75
CA ALA A 262 26.43 3.55 -2.71
C ALA A 262 25.24 2.75 -2.15
N GLY A 263 25.50 1.89 -1.16
CA GLY A 263 24.46 1.12 -0.46
C GLY A 263 23.78 1.85 0.70
N SER A 264 23.96 3.16 0.87
CA SER A 264 23.41 3.90 2.02
C SER A 264 21.88 3.95 2.02
N PHE A 265 21.27 3.84 0.84
CA PHE A 265 19.81 3.85 0.66
C PHE A 265 19.39 2.71 -0.28
N ALA A 266 18.28 2.04 0.06
CA ALA A 266 17.68 0.98 -0.76
C ALA A 266 16.15 1.06 -0.66
N LEU A 267 15.43 0.68 -1.71
CA LEU A 267 13.96 0.55 -1.61
C LEU A 267 13.59 -0.61 -0.69
N ALA A 268 12.59 -0.41 0.17
CA ALA A 268 12.12 -1.41 1.12
C ALA A 268 11.72 -2.73 0.43
N THR A 269 11.14 -2.65 -0.77
CA THR A 269 10.72 -3.78 -1.61
C THR A 269 11.70 -4.09 -2.74
N GLY A 270 12.81 -3.36 -2.85
CA GLY A 270 13.76 -3.42 -3.98
C GLY A 270 13.30 -2.69 -5.25
N GLN A 271 11.99 -2.60 -5.48
CA GLN A 271 11.39 -1.85 -6.59
C GLN A 271 9.96 -1.39 -6.24
N VAL A 272 9.47 -0.34 -6.89
CA VAL A 272 8.07 0.12 -6.79
C VAL A 272 7.43 0.16 -8.17
N THR A 273 6.12 -0.10 -8.28
CA THR A 273 5.46 -0.23 -9.59
C THR A 273 4.30 0.76 -9.70
N ALA A 274 4.19 1.39 -10.87
CA ALA A 274 3.04 2.21 -11.25
C ALA A 274 2.74 2.00 -12.74
N GLY A 275 1.48 1.71 -13.07
CA GLY A 275 1.05 1.36 -14.42
C GLY A 275 1.93 0.27 -15.04
N SER A 276 2.45 0.56 -16.23
CA SER A 276 3.30 -0.35 -17.01
C SER A 276 4.79 -0.30 -16.63
N TYR A 277 5.16 0.34 -15.53
CA TYR A 277 6.55 0.62 -15.18
C TYR A 277 6.89 0.15 -13.78
N THR A 278 8.07 -0.47 -13.65
CA THR A 278 8.73 -0.67 -12.35
C THR A 278 9.82 0.39 -12.18
N TYR A 279 10.06 0.85 -10.97
CA TYR A 279 11.05 1.85 -10.62
C TYR A 279 12.04 1.24 -9.63
N VAL A 280 13.32 1.42 -9.92
CA VAL A 280 14.43 1.00 -9.07
C VAL A 280 15.24 2.22 -8.63
N LEU A 281 15.88 2.13 -7.47
CA LEU A 281 16.68 3.22 -6.93
C LEU A 281 18.13 3.10 -7.39
N ASN A 282 18.64 4.15 -8.03
CA ASN A 282 20.03 4.22 -8.47
C ASN A 282 20.68 5.53 -8.01
N GLN A 283 21.93 5.45 -7.56
CA GLN A 283 22.71 6.62 -7.20
C GLN A 283 23.39 7.20 -8.46
N VAL A 284 23.26 8.51 -8.66
CA VAL A 284 24.00 9.27 -9.67
C VAL A 284 24.63 10.48 -8.98
N GLY A 285 25.95 10.46 -8.83
CA GLY A 285 26.67 11.49 -8.07
C GLY A 285 26.27 11.50 -6.60
N ASP A 286 25.78 12.64 -6.13
CA ASP A 286 25.40 12.92 -4.73
C ASP A 286 23.91 12.63 -4.44
N THR A 287 23.18 12.08 -5.42
CA THR A 287 21.71 11.99 -5.40
C THR A 287 21.24 10.59 -5.80
N TRP A 288 20.20 10.09 -5.13
CA TRP A 288 19.50 8.84 -5.46
C TRP A 288 18.22 9.15 -6.22
N TYR A 289 18.03 8.44 -7.32
CA TYR A 289 16.92 8.63 -8.23
C TYR A 289 16.11 7.34 -8.40
N LEU A 290 14.80 7.46 -8.48
CA LEU A 290 13.93 6.42 -9.01
C LEU A 290 14.03 6.43 -10.54
N GLN A 291 14.43 5.29 -11.11
CA GLN A 291 14.57 5.08 -12.54
C GLN A 291 13.60 4.00 -13.00
N SER A 292 12.79 4.31 -14.01
CA SER A 292 11.79 3.40 -14.52
C SER A 292 12.39 2.35 -15.47
N LYS A 293 11.79 1.18 -15.49
CA LYS A 293 11.90 0.16 -16.53
C LYS A 293 10.50 -0.28 -16.92
N ALA A 294 10.23 -0.35 -18.21
CA ALA A 294 8.96 -0.89 -18.70
C ALA A 294 8.83 -2.36 -18.27
N LEU A 295 7.68 -2.72 -17.72
CA LEU A 295 7.30 -4.10 -17.51
C LEU A 295 7.09 -4.77 -18.88
N PRO A 296 7.51 -6.04 -19.05
CA PRO A 296 7.16 -6.78 -20.24
C PRO A 296 5.65 -6.89 -20.35
N THR A 297 5.12 -6.76 -21.57
CA THR A 297 3.70 -6.99 -21.83
C THR A 297 3.37 -8.46 -21.58
N GLU A 298 2.36 -8.75 -20.77
CA GLU A 298 1.90 -10.14 -20.60
C GLU A 298 0.96 -10.51 -21.74
N SER A 299 1.07 -11.73 -22.26
CA SER A 299 0.19 -12.27 -23.28
C SER A 299 -0.47 -13.56 -22.78
N SER A 300 -1.76 -13.67 -23.02
CA SER A 300 -2.56 -14.85 -22.66
C SER A 300 -3.48 -15.23 -23.82
N VAL A 301 -3.87 -16.50 -23.88
CA VAL A 301 -4.85 -16.98 -24.87
C VAL A 301 -6.01 -17.64 -24.14
N THR A 302 -7.23 -17.30 -24.56
CA THR A 302 -8.46 -17.89 -24.05
C THR A 302 -9.35 -18.25 -25.22
N CYS A 303 -10.04 -19.39 -25.15
CA CYS A 303 -10.93 -19.85 -26.20
C CYS A 303 -12.31 -20.16 -25.62
N ALA A 304 -13.38 -19.90 -26.37
CA ALA A 304 -14.74 -20.25 -25.99
C ALA A 304 -15.62 -20.54 -27.21
N PRO A 305 -16.49 -21.57 -27.15
CA PRO A 305 -16.58 -22.58 -26.08
C PRO A 305 -15.39 -23.56 -26.08
N LEU A 306 -15.10 -24.18 -24.92
CA LEU A 306 -14.02 -25.18 -24.76
C LEU A 306 -14.44 -26.60 -25.19
N GLU A 307 -15.72 -26.77 -25.52
CA GLU A 307 -16.31 -28.02 -25.96
C GLU A 307 -17.05 -27.73 -27.26
N LEU A 308 -16.72 -28.46 -28.31
CA LEU A 308 -17.36 -28.41 -29.61
C LEU A 308 -17.90 -29.80 -29.93
N ASN A 309 -19.01 -29.86 -30.65
CA ASN A 309 -19.41 -31.11 -31.31
C ASN A 309 -18.80 -31.15 -32.71
N ASP A 310 -18.61 -32.32 -33.29
CA ASP A 310 -18.21 -32.49 -34.69
C ASP A 310 -19.38 -32.33 -35.67
N ALA A 311 -20.10 -31.22 -35.51
CA ALA A 311 -21.25 -30.81 -36.31
C ALA A 311 -21.01 -29.48 -37.03
N ASP A 312 -21.87 -29.14 -37.99
CA ASP A 312 -21.83 -27.87 -38.70
C ASP A 312 -21.90 -26.66 -37.75
N ASN A 313 -21.13 -25.61 -38.09
CA ASN A 313 -21.09 -24.32 -37.39
C ASN A 313 -20.58 -24.36 -35.94
N GLN A 314 -19.84 -25.41 -35.56
CA GLN A 314 -19.19 -25.51 -34.25
C GLN A 314 -17.84 -24.79 -34.26
N VAL A 315 -17.80 -23.59 -33.68
CA VAL A 315 -16.62 -22.71 -33.68
C VAL A 315 -16.27 -22.28 -32.26
N SER A 316 -15.01 -22.52 -31.88
CA SER A 316 -14.38 -21.93 -30.70
C SER A 316 -13.63 -20.66 -31.11
N ALA A 317 -14.06 -19.51 -30.61
CA ALA A 317 -13.38 -18.24 -30.78
C ALA A 317 -12.24 -18.13 -29.77
N CYS A 318 -11.01 -18.01 -30.26
CA CYS A 318 -9.80 -17.83 -29.48
C CYS A 318 -9.36 -16.37 -29.50
N THR A 319 -9.25 -15.76 -28.33
CA THR A 319 -8.77 -14.38 -28.16
C THR A 319 -7.42 -14.41 -27.46
N ILE A 320 -6.42 -13.84 -28.12
CA ILE A 320 -5.14 -13.47 -27.53
C ILE A 320 -5.33 -12.10 -26.87
N ARG A 321 -4.98 -11.98 -25.60
CA ARG A 321 -5.06 -10.74 -24.82
C ARG A 321 -3.69 -10.32 -24.34
N LEU A 322 -3.40 -9.04 -24.49
CA LEU A 322 -2.23 -8.38 -23.93
C LEU A 322 -2.62 -7.60 -22.67
N SER A 323 -1.74 -7.58 -21.66
CA SER A 323 -1.97 -6.76 -20.46
C SER A 323 -1.80 -5.25 -20.70
N GLN A 324 -1.21 -4.86 -21.83
CA GLN A 324 -0.98 -3.48 -22.23
C GLN A 324 -1.17 -3.33 -23.76
N PRO A 325 -1.52 -2.13 -24.26
CA PRO A 325 -1.60 -1.89 -25.71
C PRO A 325 -0.28 -2.23 -26.40
N ALA A 326 -0.36 -2.88 -27.57
CA ALA A 326 0.82 -3.18 -28.36
C ALA A 326 1.57 -1.88 -28.73
N PRO A 327 2.92 -1.90 -28.75
CA PRO A 327 3.74 -0.73 -29.09
C PRO A 327 3.48 -0.25 -30.53
N ALA A 328 4.06 0.89 -30.91
CA ALA A 328 3.81 1.54 -32.21
C ALA A 328 4.05 0.64 -33.44
N GLN A 329 4.90 -0.38 -33.32
CA GLN A 329 5.20 -1.35 -34.39
C GLN A 329 4.29 -2.60 -34.35
N GLY A 330 3.32 -2.65 -33.43
CA GLY A 330 2.57 -3.85 -33.07
C GLY A 330 3.39 -4.83 -32.23
N LEU A 331 2.75 -5.91 -31.80
CA LEU A 331 3.39 -6.99 -31.02
C LEU A 331 3.12 -8.34 -31.68
N THR A 332 4.18 -9.00 -32.16
CA THR A 332 4.07 -10.36 -32.70
C THR A 332 4.07 -11.37 -31.56
N VAL A 333 2.98 -12.11 -31.41
CA VAL A 333 2.83 -13.23 -30.46
C VAL A 333 3.05 -14.54 -31.21
N HIS A 334 3.85 -15.44 -30.65
CA HIS A 334 4.12 -16.75 -31.23
C HIS A 334 3.22 -17.80 -30.57
N LEU A 335 2.57 -18.63 -31.38
CA LEU A 335 1.62 -19.64 -30.91
C LEU A 335 2.17 -21.05 -31.12
N ALA A 336 1.94 -21.91 -30.14
CA ALA A 336 1.97 -23.35 -30.33
C ALA A 336 0.60 -23.78 -30.82
N LEU A 337 0.51 -24.09 -32.12
CA LEU A 337 -0.74 -24.53 -32.73
C LEU A 337 -1.12 -25.94 -32.28
N PRO A 338 -2.43 -26.27 -32.26
CA PRO A 338 -2.89 -27.64 -32.09
C PRO A 338 -2.24 -28.59 -33.10
N GLN A 339 -2.05 -29.85 -32.72
CA GLN A 339 -1.60 -30.87 -33.69
C GLN A 339 -2.58 -30.96 -34.86
N ALA A 340 -2.08 -31.23 -36.07
CA ALA A 340 -2.94 -31.36 -37.24
C ALA A 340 -3.89 -32.56 -37.08
N SER A 341 -5.18 -32.34 -37.36
CA SER A 341 -6.23 -33.35 -37.31
C SER A 341 -7.24 -33.11 -38.43
N SER A 342 -7.87 -34.15 -38.95
CA SER A 342 -8.99 -34.02 -39.89
C SER A 342 -10.28 -33.54 -39.21
N ARG A 343 -10.37 -33.65 -37.88
CA ARG A 343 -11.58 -33.38 -37.08
C ARG A 343 -11.80 -31.89 -36.75
N TYR A 344 -10.84 -31.02 -37.04
CA TYR A 344 -11.00 -29.57 -36.91
C TYR A 344 -10.05 -28.83 -37.84
N SER A 345 -10.32 -27.55 -38.04
CA SER A 345 -9.43 -26.59 -38.71
C SER A 345 -9.16 -25.39 -37.80
N THR A 346 -8.08 -24.65 -38.05
CA THR A 346 -7.78 -23.43 -37.29
C THR A 346 -7.37 -22.29 -38.22
N THR A 347 -7.77 -21.07 -37.86
CA THR A 347 -7.31 -19.83 -38.50
C THR A 347 -6.12 -19.20 -37.76
N CYS A 348 -5.73 -19.76 -36.62
CA CYS A 348 -4.57 -19.30 -35.86
C CYS A 348 -3.29 -19.63 -36.64
N THR A 349 -2.37 -18.67 -36.74
CA THR A 349 -1.07 -18.86 -37.39
C THR A 349 0.04 -18.94 -36.34
N PRO A 350 1.22 -19.55 -36.63
CA PRO A 350 2.30 -19.69 -35.66
C PRO A 350 2.86 -18.35 -35.15
N SER A 351 2.69 -17.28 -35.93
CA SER A 351 3.06 -15.91 -35.59
C SER A 351 1.91 -14.99 -35.97
N MET A 352 1.39 -14.26 -35.00
CA MET A 352 0.25 -13.35 -35.17
C MET A 352 0.61 -11.96 -34.65
N LEU A 353 0.37 -10.93 -35.46
CA LEU A 353 0.68 -9.53 -35.11
C LEU A 353 -0.54 -8.86 -34.48
N VAL A 354 -0.45 -8.54 -33.19
CA VAL A 354 -1.40 -7.63 -32.54
C VAL A 354 -1.10 -6.21 -33.03
N PRO A 355 -2.03 -5.52 -33.70
CA PRO A 355 -1.78 -4.19 -34.24
C PRO A 355 -1.43 -3.16 -33.17
N ALA A 356 -0.68 -2.12 -33.55
CA ALA A 356 -0.31 -1.03 -32.65
C ALA A 356 -1.54 -0.44 -31.92
N GLY A 357 -1.42 -0.24 -30.61
CA GLY A 357 -2.50 0.26 -29.76
C GLY A 357 -3.62 -0.74 -29.45
N ALA A 358 -3.67 -1.91 -30.11
CA ALA A 358 -4.62 -2.96 -29.78
C ALA A 358 -4.13 -3.80 -28.59
N THR A 359 -5.08 -4.31 -27.81
CA THR A 359 -4.82 -5.24 -26.70
C THR A 359 -5.30 -6.66 -27.01
N THR A 360 -5.97 -6.87 -28.14
CA THR A 360 -6.57 -8.16 -28.48
C THR A 360 -6.42 -8.51 -29.95
N LEU A 361 -6.31 -9.79 -30.23
CA LEU A 361 -6.37 -10.36 -31.57
C LEU A 361 -7.11 -11.71 -31.51
N ASN A 362 -7.92 -11.99 -32.54
CA ASN A 362 -8.78 -13.17 -32.57
C ASN A 362 -8.34 -14.15 -33.65
N CYS A 363 -8.49 -15.44 -33.37
CA CYS A 363 -8.49 -16.53 -34.32
C CYS A 363 -9.52 -17.58 -33.89
N THR A 364 -9.71 -18.64 -34.66
CA THR A 364 -10.76 -19.64 -34.42
C THR A 364 -10.23 -21.05 -34.57
N ILE A 365 -10.88 -21.96 -33.86
CA ILE A 365 -10.81 -23.41 -34.09
C ILE A 365 -12.23 -23.84 -34.45
N THR A 366 -12.40 -24.47 -35.61
CA THR A 366 -13.70 -24.87 -36.14
C THR A 366 -13.72 -26.39 -36.27
N ALA A 367 -14.69 -27.06 -35.65
CA ALA A 367 -14.84 -28.49 -35.81
C ALA A 367 -15.21 -28.82 -37.27
N THR A 368 -14.68 -29.93 -37.77
CA THR A 368 -15.05 -30.47 -39.08
C THR A 368 -16.24 -31.41 -38.86
N PRO A 369 -17.36 -31.23 -39.57
CA PRO A 369 -18.48 -32.15 -39.51
C PRO A 369 -18.04 -33.57 -39.81
N ASN A 370 -18.45 -34.51 -38.97
CA ASN A 370 -18.16 -35.93 -39.10
C ASN A 370 -19.45 -36.72 -38.84
N THR A 371 -19.52 -37.94 -39.37
CA THR A 371 -20.69 -38.84 -39.18
C THR A 371 -20.27 -40.24 -38.76
N ALA A 372 -19.02 -40.38 -38.30
CA ALA A 372 -18.39 -41.63 -37.97
C ALA A 372 -18.62 -41.98 -36.49
N VAL A 373 -19.70 -42.71 -36.24
CA VAL A 373 -20.10 -43.18 -34.91
C VAL A 373 -18.96 -43.85 -34.15
N GLY A 374 -18.61 -43.32 -32.98
CA GLY A 374 -17.71 -43.93 -32.01
C GLY A 374 -16.23 -43.76 -32.33
N ASP A 375 -15.87 -42.81 -33.19
CA ASP A 375 -14.47 -42.51 -33.54
C ASP A 375 -13.74 -41.66 -32.47
N GLY A 376 -14.46 -41.23 -31.45
CA GLY A 376 -13.93 -40.66 -30.22
C GLY A 376 -13.56 -39.19 -30.29
N ASN A 377 -13.32 -38.60 -29.11
CA ASN A 377 -13.03 -37.18 -28.98
C ASN A 377 -11.59 -36.85 -29.39
N VAL A 378 -11.38 -35.67 -29.98
CA VAL A 378 -10.05 -35.12 -30.19
C VAL A 378 -9.85 -33.83 -29.39
N VAL A 379 -8.60 -33.53 -29.03
CA VAL A 379 -8.27 -32.35 -28.25
C VAL A 379 -7.39 -31.42 -29.08
N ALA A 380 -7.84 -30.17 -29.23
CA ALA A 380 -7.08 -29.09 -29.83
C ALA A 380 -6.50 -28.20 -28.71
N THR A 381 -5.19 -28.26 -28.50
CA THR A 381 -4.49 -27.42 -27.51
C THR A 381 -3.80 -26.25 -28.19
N LEU A 382 -4.21 -25.03 -27.85
CA LEU A 382 -3.59 -23.80 -28.32
C LEU A 382 -2.85 -23.13 -27.16
N ALA A 383 -1.57 -22.83 -27.33
CA ALA A 383 -0.77 -22.13 -26.33
C ALA A 383 0.02 -20.98 -26.93
N ILE A 384 0.53 -20.10 -26.07
CA ILE A 384 1.50 -19.07 -26.45
C ILE A 384 2.91 -19.60 -26.16
N ASN A 385 3.80 -19.50 -27.14
CA ASN A 385 5.21 -19.81 -26.99
C ASN A 385 5.96 -18.63 -26.36
N PRO A 386 7.10 -18.86 -25.67
CA PRO A 386 8.00 -17.78 -25.26
C PRO A 386 8.42 -16.91 -26.45
N PRO A 387 8.68 -15.61 -26.24
CA PRO A 387 9.13 -14.73 -27.31
C PRO A 387 10.51 -15.16 -27.83
N THR A 388 10.77 -14.88 -29.11
CA THR A 388 12.09 -15.11 -29.74
C THR A 388 13.17 -14.17 -29.21
N ALA A 389 12.79 -12.95 -28.80
CA ALA A 389 13.65 -12.01 -28.09
C ALA A 389 13.20 -11.86 -26.64
N ALA A 390 14.15 -12.01 -25.69
CA ALA A 390 13.85 -11.89 -24.27
C ALA A 390 13.31 -10.49 -23.93
N GLY A 391 12.23 -10.44 -23.14
CA GLY A 391 11.61 -9.19 -22.68
C GLY A 391 10.55 -8.58 -23.61
N THR A 392 10.27 -9.17 -24.77
CA THR A 392 9.21 -8.67 -25.68
C THR A 392 7.80 -8.88 -25.13
N TYR A 393 7.52 -10.06 -24.57
CA TYR A 393 6.34 -10.33 -23.77
C TYR A 393 6.59 -11.51 -22.82
N THR A 394 5.73 -11.70 -21.83
CA THR A 394 5.70 -12.88 -20.96
C THR A 394 4.43 -13.67 -21.18
N VAL A 395 4.51 -15.00 -21.09
CA VAL A 395 3.34 -15.87 -21.24
C VAL A 395 2.60 -15.94 -19.90
N ALA A 396 1.31 -15.61 -19.91
CA ALA A 396 0.42 -15.67 -18.76
C ALA A 396 -0.74 -16.65 -19.00
N GLY A 397 -1.07 -17.43 -17.97
CA GLY A 397 -2.17 -18.40 -18.03
C GLY A 397 -1.78 -19.76 -18.62
N ALA A 398 -2.73 -20.70 -18.56
CA ALA A 398 -2.57 -22.04 -19.10
C ALA A 398 -2.92 -22.09 -20.60
N PRO A 399 -2.44 -23.12 -21.34
CA PRO A 399 -2.92 -23.41 -22.69
C PRO A 399 -4.45 -23.53 -22.74
N ALA A 400 -5.06 -23.03 -23.81
CA ALA A 400 -6.47 -23.26 -24.09
C ALA A 400 -6.65 -24.67 -24.66
N VAL A 401 -7.47 -25.48 -23.99
CA VAL A 401 -7.73 -26.88 -24.36
C VAL A 401 -9.18 -26.98 -24.83
N ILE A 402 -9.38 -27.21 -26.12
CA ILE A 402 -10.70 -27.36 -26.73
C ILE A 402 -10.91 -28.84 -27.05
N THR A 403 -11.99 -29.44 -26.56
CA THR A 403 -12.36 -30.82 -26.89
C THR A 403 -13.40 -30.79 -28.00
N VAL A 404 -13.14 -31.49 -29.10
CA VAL A 404 -14.13 -31.78 -30.14
C VAL A 404 -14.70 -33.16 -29.84
N ARG A 405 -15.98 -33.20 -29.48
CA ARG A 405 -16.71 -34.41 -29.13
C ARG A 405 -17.34 -35.03 -30.36
N ASP A 406 -17.28 -36.35 -30.39
CA ASP A 406 -18.10 -37.20 -31.25
C ASP A 406 -19.53 -37.18 -30.70
N ASP A 407 -20.45 -36.52 -31.42
CA ASP A 407 -21.88 -36.49 -31.08
C ASP A 407 -22.74 -37.46 -31.92
N ASP A 408 -22.09 -38.28 -32.75
CA ASP A 408 -22.74 -39.27 -33.59
C ASP A 408 -23.30 -40.41 -32.75
N GLN A 409 -24.63 -40.52 -32.70
CA GLN A 409 -25.27 -41.68 -32.10
C GLN A 409 -25.28 -42.85 -33.08
N THR A 410 -25.09 -44.07 -32.58
CA THR A 410 -25.59 -45.25 -33.28
C THR A 410 -27.07 -45.00 -33.57
N THR A 411 -27.45 -44.95 -34.85
CA THR A 411 -28.87 -44.98 -35.20
C THR A 411 -29.53 -46.07 -34.37
N PRO A 412 -30.60 -45.79 -33.59
CA PRO A 412 -31.35 -46.86 -32.97
C PRO A 412 -31.74 -47.80 -34.12
N PRO A 413 -31.64 -49.13 -33.95
CA PRO A 413 -32.16 -50.02 -34.98
C PRO A 413 -33.58 -49.55 -35.25
N VAL A 414 -33.91 -49.32 -36.52
CA VAL A 414 -35.30 -49.12 -36.92
C VAL A 414 -35.99 -50.40 -36.49
N SER A 415 -36.58 -50.41 -35.29
CA SER A 415 -37.57 -51.41 -35.00
C SER A 415 -38.64 -51.07 -36.03
N ASN A 416 -38.83 -51.97 -36.99
CA ASN A 416 -40.14 -52.16 -37.59
C ASN A 416 -41.06 -52.51 -36.41
N GLY A 417 -41.43 -51.49 -35.64
CA GLY A 417 -42.54 -51.55 -34.72
C GLY A 417 -43.71 -51.76 -35.64
N ASN A 418 -44.15 -53.01 -35.73
CA ASN A 418 -45.51 -53.33 -36.10
C ASN A 418 -46.37 -52.23 -35.49
N ALA A 419 -47.05 -51.45 -36.34
CA ALA A 419 -48.10 -50.56 -35.89
C ALA A 419 -48.99 -51.39 -34.97
N THR A 420 -48.94 -51.10 -33.67
CA THR A 420 -49.90 -51.67 -32.74
C THR A 420 -51.24 -51.05 -33.14
N PRO A 421 -52.23 -51.85 -33.55
CA PRO A 421 -53.51 -51.29 -33.95
C PRO A 421 -54.07 -50.51 -32.77
N VAL A 422 -54.46 -49.26 -33.02
CA VAL A 422 -55.26 -48.46 -32.09
C VAL A 422 -56.39 -49.36 -31.60
N PRO A 423 -56.63 -49.50 -30.28
CA PRO A 423 -57.66 -50.39 -29.77
C PRO A 423 -58.99 -49.97 -30.37
N THR A 424 -59.50 -50.77 -31.29
CA THR A 424 -60.86 -50.62 -31.80
C THR A 424 -61.79 -51.01 -30.65
N LEU A 425 -62.73 -50.12 -30.34
CA LEU A 425 -63.79 -50.41 -29.38
C LEU A 425 -64.50 -51.69 -29.86
N GLY A 426 -64.48 -52.74 -29.04
CA GLY A 426 -65.15 -53.99 -29.36
C GLY A 426 -66.64 -53.75 -29.63
N GLN A 427 -67.30 -54.63 -30.41
CA GLN A 427 -68.71 -54.44 -30.79
C GLN A 427 -69.64 -54.15 -29.60
N TRP A 428 -69.36 -54.71 -28.43
CA TRP A 428 -70.08 -54.43 -27.18
C TRP A 428 -69.91 -52.99 -26.65
N ALA A 429 -68.74 -52.39 -26.84
CA ALA A 429 -68.49 -51.00 -26.46
C ALA A 429 -69.15 -50.02 -27.45
N LEU A 430 -69.24 -50.38 -28.73
CA LEU A 430 -70.00 -49.63 -29.75
C LEU A 430 -71.51 -49.73 -29.55
N THR A 431 -72.04 -50.88 -29.12
CA THR A 431 -73.47 -51.01 -28.76
C THR A 431 -73.82 -50.25 -27.48
N LEU A 432 -72.93 -50.24 -26.48
CA LEU A 432 -73.11 -49.40 -25.29
C LEU A 432 -73.06 -47.90 -25.61
N LEU A 433 -72.13 -47.47 -26.46
CA LEU A 433 -72.02 -46.06 -26.86
C LEU A 433 -73.24 -45.59 -27.65
N SER A 434 -73.79 -46.43 -28.54
CA SER A 434 -75.02 -46.12 -29.29
C SER A 434 -76.27 -46.12 -28.41
N LEU A 435 -76.39 -47.01 -27.41
CA LEU A 435 -77.47 -46.98 -26.42
C LEU A 435 -77.43 -45.72 -25.55
N VAL A 436 -76.24 -45.28 -25.14
CA VAL A 436 -76.06 -44.03 -24.37
C VAL A 436 -76.48 -42.82 -25.20
N LEU A 437 -76.06 -42.73 -26.47
CA LEU A 437 -76.46 -41.66 -27.39
C LEU A 437 -77.96 -41.65 -27.69
N ALA A 438 -78.60 -42.82 -27.85
CA ALA A 438 -80.06 -42.93 -28.02
C ALA A 438 -80.82 -42.51 -26.75
N GLY A 439 -80.31 -42.85 -25.56
CA GLY A 439 -80.86 -42.41 -24.27
C GLY A 439 -80.83 -40.89 -24.11
N PHE A 440 -79.72 -40.23 -24.47
CA PHE A 440 -79.62 -38.77 -24.44
C PHE A 440 -80.53 -38.08 -25.46
N ALA A 441 -80.76 -38.67 -26.63
CA ALA A 441 -81.72 -38.15 -27.61
C ALA A 441 -83.18 -38.25 -27.12
N ALA A 442 -83.56 -39.35 -26.47
CA ALA A 442 -84.91 -39.52 -25.90
C ALA A 442 -85.20 -38.55 -24.74
N VAL A 443 -84.20 -38.23 -23.92
CA VAL A 443 -84.31 -37.24 -22.83
C VAL A 443 -84.41 -35.81 -23.37
N ARG A 444 -83.77 -35.50 -24.51
CA ARG A 444 -83.90 -34.18 -25.17
C ARG A 444 -85.22 -33.99 -25.92
N LEU A 445 -85.81 -35.04 -26.48
CA LEU A 445 -87.11 -34.97 -27.17
C LEU A 445 -88.32 -34.88 -26.22
N ARG A 446 -88.22 -35.35 -24.97
CA ARG A 446 -89.27 -35.16 -23.95
C ARG A 446 -89.33 -33.75 -23.34
N ARG A 447 -88.33 -32.89 -23.56
CA ARG A 447 -88.32 -31.49 -23.08
C ARG A 447 -88.86 -30.47 -24.08
N VAL A 448 -89.31 -30.90 -25.26
CA VAL A 448 -89.92 -30.01 -26.28
C VAL A 448 -91.46 -30.11 -26.29
N TRP A 449 -92.06 -30.97 -25.47
CA TRP A 449 -93.51 -31.11 -25.33
C TRP A 449 -93.94 -31.23 -23.87
N ALA A 450 -93.65 -30.21 -23.05
CA ALA A 450 -94.34 -29.94 -21.79
C ALA A 450 -93.96 -28.54 -21.30
N HIS A 451 -94.77 -27.56 -21.73
CA HIS A 451 -94.87 -26.14 -21.32
C HIS A 451 -93.74 -25.18 -21.70
#